data_AF-A0A3D3GW53-F1
#
_entry.id   AF-A0A3D3GW53-F1
#
_cell.length_a   1.000
_cell.length_b   1.000
_cell.length_c   1.000
_cell.angle_alpha   90.00
_cell.angle_beta   90.00
_cell.angle_gamma   90.00
#
_symmetry.space_group_name_H-M   'P 1'
#
loop_
_entity.id
_entity.type
_entity.pdbx_description
1 polymer ?
#
loop_
_entity_poly.entity_id
_entity_poly.type
_entity_poly.pdbx_seq_one_letter_code
_entity_poly.pdbx_strand_id
1 'polypeptide(L)'
;MLLLWPLVILGLYWLAKKILPLFKHDTSWILAGSLVLVASFYLTYPRLDIWHRDTAYNTTTYDMAAVRLIEQEAQNSPYVVLANQAVAAAAVNEFGFSQYYQGHFYYPLPTGTNPLYQVYLNAAERGLPTRDIIAPAADLGISQVFLVLNRYWADYDTLSKVAKDEADTWWQIADGRITVYRYDF
;
A
#
# COMPACT_ATOMS: atom_id res chain seq x y z
N MET A 1 24.36 30.29 -18.29
CA MET A 1 23.14 29.72 -18.91
C MET A 1 22.36 30.70 -19.79
N LEU A 2 22.56 32.03 -19.70
CA LEU A 2 21.83 33.01 -20.53
C LEU A 2 22.29 33.09 -22.02
N LEU A 3 23.51 32.63 -22.34
CA LEU A 3 24.11 32.75 -23.67
C LEU A 3 23.40 31.96 -24.78
N LEU A 4 22.69 30.88 -24.44
CA LEU A 4 22.06 29.98 -25.43
C LEU A 4 20.61 30.35 -25.76
N TRP A 5 20.01 31.31 -25.05
CA TRP A 5 18.61 31.72 -25.27
C TRP A 5 18.31 32.19 -26.69
N PRO A 6 19.18 32.96 -27.37
CA PRO A 6 18.91 33.35 -28.76
C PRO A 6 18.78 32.14 -29.69
N LEU A 7 19.60 31.11 -29.51
CA LEU A 7 19.54 29.88 -30.30
C LEU A 7 18.29 29.05 -29.96
N VAL A 8 17.91 28.99 -28.68
CA VAL A 8 16.66 28.32 -28.24
C VAL A 8 15.44 29.01 -28.84
N ILE A 9 15.37 30.34 -28.78
CA ILE A 9 14.25 31.12 -29.35
C ILE A 9 14.18 30.95 -30.87
N LEU A 10 15.31 30.98 -31.56
CA LEU A 10 15.36 30.78 -33.00
C LEU A 10 14.93 29.35 -33.39
N GLY A 11 15.37 28.34 -32.63
CA GLY A 11 14.95 26.95 -32.77
C GLY A 11 13.45 26.77 -32.56
N LEU A 12 12.89 27.34 -31.48
CA LEU A 12 11.45 27.33 -31.19
C LEU A 12 10.64 28.05 -32.28
N TYR A 13 11.14 29.17 -32.81
CA TYR A 13 10.49 29.89 -33.92
C TYR A 13 10.42 29.03 -35.18
N TRP A 14 11.52 28.38 -35.58
CA TRP A 14 11.55 27.50 -36.74
C TRP A 14 10.68 26.25 -36.56
N LEU A 15 10.69 25.69 -35.35
CA LEU A 15 9.84 24.57 -34.97
C LEU A 15 8.35 24.96 -35.06
N ALA A 16 7.97 26.09 -34.48
CA ALA A 16 6.62 26.63 -34.54
C ALA A 16 6.18 26.89 -35.99
N LYS A 17 7.03 27.53 -36.81
CA LYS A 17 6.74 27.80 -38.22
C LYS A 17 6.49 26.53 -39.04
N LYS A 18 7.11 25.40 -38.65
CA LYS A 18 6.93 24.10 -39.31
C LYS A 18 5.72 23.32 -38.77
N ILE A 19 5.39 23.50 -37.49
CA ILE A 19 4.30 22.78 -36.81
C ILE A 19 2.94 23.47 -36.97
N LEU A 20 2.85 24.80 -36.81
CA LEU A 20 1.59 25.54 -36.96
C LEU A 20 0.84 25.27 -38.29
N PRO A 21 1.49 25.16 -39.46
CA PRO A 21 0.78 24.85 -40.69
C PRO A 21 0.20 23.43 -40.72
N LEU A 22 0.74 22.47 -39.95
CA LEU A 22 0.16 21.13 -39.81
C LEU A 22 -1.20 21.18 -39.10
N PHE A 23 -1.44 22.18 -38.27
CA PHE A 23 -2.69 22.41 -37.54
C PHE A 23 -3.71 23.29 -38.28
N LYS A 24 -3.52 23.55 -39.58
CA LYS A 24 -4.48 24.31 -40.41
C LYS A 24 -5.77 23.54 -40.71
N HIS A 25 -5.78 22.23 -40.51
CA HIS A 25 -6.92 21.35 -40.75
C HIS A 25 -7.48 20.83 -39.44
N ASP A 26 -8.81 20.81 -39.30
CA ASP A 26 -9.51 20.34 -38.10
C ASP A 26 -9.11 18.91 -37.71
N THR A 27 -8.77 18.07 -38.70
CA THR A 27 -8.29 16.70 -38.51
C THR A 27 -7.01 16.62 -37.67
N SER A 28 -6.12 17.59 -37.79
CA SER A 28 -4.86 17.61 -37.03
C SER A 28 -5.08 17.97 -35.56
N TRP A 29 -6.04 18.85 -35.28
CA TRP A 29 -6.46 19.15 -33.90
C TRP A 29 -7.17 17.95 -33.27
N ILE A 30 -8.05 17.28 -34.01
CA ILE A 30 -8.71 16.05 -33.56
C ILE A 30 -7.67 14.97 -33.25
N LEU A 31 -6.67 14.77 -34.12
CA LEU A 31 -5.61 13.79 -33.90
C LEU A 31 -4.75 14.12 -32.67
N ALA A 32 -4.30 15.38 -32.54
CA ALA A 32 -3.50 15.80 -31.39
C ALA A 32 -4.29 15.72 -30.08
N GLY A 33 -5.54 16.17 -30.07
CA GLY A 33 -6.43 16.04 -28.92
C GLY A 33 -6.68 14.59 -28.54
N SER A 34 -6.89 13.70 -29.53
CA SER A 34 -7.06 12.26 -29.28
C SER A 34 -5.80 11.65 -28.66
N LEU A 35 -4.61 12.03 -29.15
CA LEU A 35 -3.35 11.54 -28.61
C LEU A 35 -3.12 12.00 -27.17
N VAL A 36 -3.42 13.27 -26.87
CA VAL A 36 -3.37 13.81 -25.50
C VAL A 36 -4.38 13.11 -24.60
N LEU A 37 -5.61 12.88 -25.07
CA LEU A 37 -6.62 12.16 -24.29
C LEU A 37 -6.18 10.73 -23.98
N VAL A 38 -5.68 9.98 -24.96
CA VAL A 38 -5.18 8.62 -24.75
C VAL A 38 -3.99 8.62 -23.79
N ALA A 39 -3.06 9.57 -23.91
CA ALA A 39 -1.94 9.70 -22.99
C ALA A 39 -2.40 10.04 -21.56
N SER A 40 -3.36 10.96 -21.39
CA SER A 40 -3.95 11.30 -20.10
C SER A 40 -4.66 10.11 -19.46
N PHE A 41 -5.44 9.35 -20.24
CA PHE A 41 -6.07 8.12 -19.76
C PHE A 41 -5.01 7.10 -19.34
N TYR A 42 -4.01 6.85 -20.18
CA TYR A 42 -2.93 5.92 -19.86
C TYR A 42 -2.19 6.28 -18.56
N LEU A 43 -1.91 7.57 -18.35
CA LEU A 43 -1.25 8.05 -17.13
C LEU A 43 -2.14 7.97 -15.88
N THR A 44 -3.46 7.87 -16.04
CA THR A 44 -4.42 7.71 -14.92
C THR A 44 -4.55 6.24 -14.49
N TYR A 45 -4.12 5.27 -15.31
CA TYR A 45 -4.16 3.87 -14.91
C TYR A 45 -3.10 3.58 -13.85
N PRO A 46 -3.43 2.75 -12.84
CA PRO A 46 -2.44 2.27 -11.90
C PRO A 46 -1.37 1.44 -12.64
N ARG A 47 -0.12 1.81 -12.45
CA ARG A 47 1.09 1.23 -13.01
C ARG A 47 1.90 0.53 -11.92
N LEU A 48 2.39 -0.66 -12.26
CA LEU A 48 3.36 -1.39 -11.45
C LEU A 48 4.62 -1.56 -12.29
N ASP A 49 5.50 -0.55 -12.25
CA ASP A 49 6.79 -0.56 -12.95
C ASP A 49 7.94 -0.19 -12.01
N ILE A 50 9.17 -0.22 -12.53
CA ILE A 50 10.39 0.06 -11.76
C ILE A 50 10.50 1.53 -11.29
N TRP A 51 9.75 2.45 -11.90
CA TRP A 51 9.77 3.89 -11.63
C TRP A 51 8.53 4.36 -10.83
N HIS A 52 7.41 3.66 -10.96
CA HIS A 52 6.15 3.97 -10.30
C HIS A 52 5.42 2.69 -9.87
N ARG A 53 5.19 2.55 -8.57
CA ARG A 53 4.38 1.46 -7.99
C ARG A 53 3.12 2.05 -7.40
N ASP A 54 2.01 1.87 -8.10
CA ASP A 54 0.70 2.24 -7.59
C ASP A 54 0.23 1.27 -6.49
N THR A 55 -0.50 1.82 -5.52
CA THR A 55 -0.91 1.15 -4.28
C THR A 55 -2.39 0.75 -4.26
N ALA A 56 -3.06 0.81 -5.42
CA ALA A 56 -4.47 0.45 -5.58
C ALA A 56 -4.67 -1.07 -5.55
N TYR A 57 -4.46 -1.66 -4.38
CA TYR A 57 -4.70 -3.08 -4.11
C TYR A 57 -6.11 -3.25 -3.55
N ASN A 58 -6.88 -4.13 -4.17
CA ASN A 58 -8.20 -4.51 -3.70
C ASN A 58 -8.11 -5.69 -2.71
N THR A 59 -9.12 -5.83 -1.86
CA THR A 59 -9.31 -7.03 -1.03
C THR A 59 -9.43 -8.27 -1.91
N THR A 60 -8.70 -9.32 -1.56
CA THR A 60 -8.62 -10.59 -2.30
C THR A 60 -9.02 -11.78 -1.43
N THR A 61 -9.16 -12.95 -2.05
CA THR A 61 -9.33 -14.24 -1.34
C THR A 61 -8.15 -14.57 -0.43
N TYR A 62 -6.95 -14.06 -0.72
CA TYR A 62 -5.78 -14.25 0.13
C TYR A 62 -5.85 -13.42 1.40
N ASP A 63 -6.42 -12.21 1.33
CA ASP A 63 -6.67 -11.39 2.52
C ASP A 63 -7.73 -12.04 3.42
N MET A 64 -8.80 -12.60 2.82
CA MET A 64 -9.80 -13.40 3.54
C MET A 64 -9.19 -14.66 4.19
N ALA A 65 -8.26 -15.34 3.50
CA ALA A 65 -7.53 -16.47 4.07
C ALA A 65 -6.63 -16.04 5.24
N ALA A 66 -6.01 -14.87 5.18
CA ALA A 66 -5.17 -14.34 6.25
C ALA A 66 -5.96 -14.03 7.52
N VAL A 67 -7.10 -13.35 7.41
CA VAL A 67 -7.91 -13.03 8.59
C VAL A 67 -8.52 -14.28 9.22
N ARG A 68 -8.90 -15.29 8.41
CA ARG A 68 -9.36 -16.60 8.92
C ARG A 68 -8.25 -17.37 9.63
N LEU A 69 -7.04 -17.34 9.09
CA LEU A 69 -5.88 -17.94 9.75
C LEU A 69 -5.62 -17.27 11.11
N ILE A 70 -5.63 -15.93 11.15
CA ILE A 70 -5.42 -15.19 12.40
C ILE A 70 -6.49 -15.55 13.45
N GLU A 71 -7.76 -15.56 13.07
CA GLU A 71 -8.86 -15.94 13.97
C GLU A 71 -8.67 -17.36 14.52
N GLN A 72 -8.25 -18.30 13.67
CA GLN A 72 -7.96 -19.68 14.07
C GLN A 72 -6.76 -19.76 15.03
N GLU A 73 -5.68 -19.06 14.74
CA GLU A 73 -4.43 -19.09 15.53
C GLU A 73 -4.52 -18.30 16.83
N ALA A 74 -5.41 -17.32 16.92
CA ALA A 74 -5.71 -16.61 18.17
C ALA A 74 -6.40 -17.51 19.20
N GLN A 75 -7.02 -18.63 18.79
CA GLN A 75 -7.66 -19.61 19.68
C GLN A 75 -8.66 -19.01 20.68
N ASN A 76 -9.42 -17.99 20.26
CA ASN A 76 -10.33 -17.18 21.10
C ASN A 76 -9.63 -16.31 22.18
N SER A 77 -8.31 -16.18 22.13
CA SER A 77 -7.58 -15.21 22.96
C SER A 77 -7.78 -13.80 22.39
N PRO A 78 -7.86 -12.75 23.22
CA PRO A 78 -7.89 -11.38 22.73
C PRO A 78 -6.67 -11.07 21.87
N TYR A 79 -6.88 -10.49 20.69
CA TYR A 79 -5.81 -10.18 19.76
C TYR A 79 -6.08 -8.89 18.97
N VAL A 80 -5.02 -8.27 18.48
CA VAL A 80 -5.10 -7.16 17.52
C VAL A 80 -4.24 -7.45 16.32
N VAL A 81 -4.56 -6.81 15.21
CA VAL A 81 -3.86 -6.99 13.94
C VAL A 81 -3.31 -5.67 13.45
N LEU A 82 -2.08 -5.71 12.96
CA LEU A 82 -1.37 -4.66 12.27
C LEU A 82 -1.30 -5.07 10.80
N ALA A 83 -2.15 -4.49 9.97
CA ALA A 83 -2.25 -4.82 8.55
C ALA A 83 -2.60 -3.61 7.69
N ASN A 84 -2.52 -3.78 6.38
CA ASN A 84 -3.01 -2.80 5.42
C ASN A 84 -4.55 -2.69 5.44
N GLN A 85 -5.07 -1.79 4.61
CA GLN A 85 -6.50 -1.54 4.49
C GLN A 85 -7.28 -2.69 3.82
N ALA A 86 -6.65 -3.43 2.90
CA ALA A 86 -7.29 -4.54 2.20
C ALA A 86 -7.60 -5.71 3.14
N VAL A 87 -6.67 -6.02 4.06
CA VAL A 87 -6.82 -7.04 5.10
C VAL A 87 -7.80 -6.59 6.19
N ALA A 88 -7.76 -5.32 6.60
CA ALA A 88 -8.76 -4.79 7.53
C ALA A 88 -10.18 -4.86 6.94
N ALA A 89 -10.35 -4.55 5.66
CA ALA A 89 -11.62 -4.72 4.95
C ALA A 89 -12.03 -6.20 4.83
N ALA A 90 -11.08 -7.12 4.63
CA ALA A 90 -11.35 -8.56 4.64
C ALA A 90 -11.89 -9.02 6.01
N ALA A 91 -11.32 -8.53 7.12
CA ALA A 91 -11.79 -8.86 8.46
C ALA A 91 -13.24 -8.40 8.68
N VAL A 92 -13.59 -7.19 8.23
CA VAL A 92 -14.98 -6.69 8.31
C VAL A 92 -15.91 -7.53 7.43
N ASN A 93 -15.47 -7.97 6.25
CA ASN A 93 -16.27 -8.84 5.39
C ASN A 93 -16.52 -10.22 6.02
N GLU A 94 -15.50 -10.81 6.65
CA GLU A 94 -15.57 -12.16 7.23
C GLU A 94 -16.29 -12.19 8.59
N PHE A 95 -16.03 -11.18 9.43
CA PHE A 95 -16.43 -11.20 10.84
C PHE A 95 -17.28 -10.01 11.27
N GLY A 96 -17.46 -9.01 10.39
CA GLY A 96 -18.12 -7.76 10.74
C GLY A 96 -17.31 -6.93 11.76
N PHE A 97 -18.01 -6.03 12.44
CA PHE A 97 -17.46 -5.20 13.51
C PHE A 97 -17.49 -5.96 14.86
N SER A 98 -16.84 -7.12 14.91
CA SER A 98 -16.98 -8.09 16.01
C SER A 98 -16.36 -7.65 17.34
N GLN A 99 -15.14 -7.12 17.30
CA GLN A 99 -14.34 -6.86 18.51
C GLN A 99 -13.79 -5.44 18.59
N TYR A 100 -13.77 -4.92 19.81
CA TYR A 100 -13.24 -3.59 20.13
C TYR A 100 -12.48 -3.64 21.45
N TYR A 101 -11.30 -3.04 21.47
CA TYR A 101 -10.45 -2.92 22.66
C TYR A 101 -10.22 -1.44 22.97
N GLN A 102 -10.60 -1.03 24.17
CA GLN A 102 -10.60 0.37 24.59
C GLN A 102 -11.34 1.31 23.60
N GLY A 103 -12.41 0.80 22.96
CA GLY A 103 -13.19 1.54 21.97
C GLY A 103 -12.57 1.58 20.56
N HIS A 104 -11.43 0.93 20.35
CA HIS A 104 -10.76 0.81 19.05
C HIS A 104 -11.05 -0.54 18.41
N PHE A 105 -11.33 -0.54 17.11
CA PHE A 105 -11.46 -1.77 16.34
C PHE A 105 -10.11 -2.51 16.31
N TYR A 106 -10.17 -3.84 16.45
CA TYR A 106 -9.00 -4.72 16.57
C TYR A 106 -8.14 -4.85 15.28
N TYR A 107 -8.63 -4.32 14.16
CA TYR A 107 -7.87 -4.09 12.94
C TYR A 107 -7.66 -2.58 12.72
N PRO A 108 -6.58 -2.17 12.03
CA PRO A 108 -6.22 -0.77 11.90
C PRO A 108 -7.15 -0.07 10.91
N LEU A 109 -7.67 1.08 11.33
CA LEU A 109 -8.45 1.97 10.48
C LEU A 109 -7.63 3.24 10.20
N PRO A 110 -7.56 3.72 8.95
CA PRO A 110 -6.71 4.84 8.56
C PRO A 110 -7.31 6.19 8.99
N THR A 111 -8.51 6.15 9.56
CA THR A 111 -9.29 7.30 9.99
C THR A 111 -9.58 7.20 11.48
N GLY A 112 -9.72 8.36 12.13
CA GLY A 112 -10.04 8.45 13.55
C GLY A 112 -8.82 8.31 14.46
N THR A 113 -9.08 7.91 15.70
CA THR A 113 -8.10 7.84 16.80
C THR A 113 -7.51 6.43 16.98
N ASN A 114 -7.70 5.51 16.03
CA ASN A 114 -7.20 4.14 16.16
C ASN A 114 -5.65 4.13 16.14
N PRO A 115 -4.99 3.71 17.23
CA PRO A 115 -3.52 3.75 17.31
C PRO A 115 -2.85 2.70 16.42
N LEU A 116 -3.53 1.59 16.10
CA LEU A 116 -2.97 0.44 15.38
C LEU A 116 -2.49 0.82 13.98
N TYR A 117 -3.14 1.79 13.32
CA TYR A 117 -2.72 2.21 12.00
C TYR A 117 -1.34 2.87 12.00
N GLN A 118 -1.04 3.71 12.99
CA GLN A 118 0.29 4.33 13.08
C GLN A 118 1.36 3.31 13.46
N VAL A 119 1.02 2.34 14.32
CA VAL A 119 1.93 1.22 14.65
C VAL A 119 2.24 0.41 13.39
N TYR A 120 1.23 0.07 12.59
CA TYR A 120 1.42 -0.61 11.31
C TYR A 120 2.31 0.20 10.35
N LEU A 121 2.08 1.52 10.18
CA LEU A 121 2.92 2.36 9.32
C LEU A 121 4.38 2.39 9.79
N ASN A 122 4.62 2.40 11.09
CA ASN A 122 5.98 2.35 11.63
C ASN A 122 6.65 0.99 11.41
N ALA A 123 5.88 -0.11 11.50
CA ALA A 123 6.39 -1.47 11.30
C ALA A 123 6.56 -1.86 9.82
N ALA A 124 5.75 -1.30 8.91
CA ALA A 124 5.67 -1.75 7.52
C ALA A 124 6.10 -0.72 6.47
N GLU A 125 6.16 0.57 6.80
CA GLU A 125 6.51 1.64 5.84
C GLU A 125 7.69 2.52 6.28
N ARG A 126 7.74 2.92 7.55
CA ARG A 126 8.71 3.92 8.05
C ARG A 126 9.91 3.32 8.78
N GLY A 127 9.82 2.07 9.19
CA GLY A 127 10.79 1.42 10.07
C GLY A 127 10.86 -0.08 9.83
N LEU A 128 11.29 -0.80 10.87
CA LEU A 128 11.41 -2.26 10.86
C LEU A 128 10.47 -2.86 11.90
N PRO A 129 9.90 -4.05 11.65
CA PRO A 129 8.94 -4.69 12.54
C PRO A 129 9.61 -5.38 13.74
N THR A 130 10.37 -4.61 14.52
CA THR A 130 10.94 -5.07 15.79
C THR A 130 9.88 -5.12 16.88
N ARG A 131 10.11 -5.94 17.91
CA ARG A 131 9.18 -6.05 19.04
C ARG A 131 8.88 -4.72 19.70
N ASP A 132 9.87 -3.83 19.83
CA ASP A 132 9.71 -2.48 20.39
C ASP A 132 8.77 -1.59 19.55
N ILE A 133 8.80 -1.73 18.23
CA ILE A 133 7.92 -0.96 17.33
C ILE A 133 6.48 -1.48 17.38
N ILE A 134 6.30 -2.77 17.65
CA ILE A 134 4.99 -3.44 17.70
C ILE A 134 4.35 -3.34 19.09
N ALA A 135 5.14 -3.28 20.17
CA ALA A 135 4.71 -3.22 21.55
C ALA A 135 3.58 -2.23 21.85
N PRO A 136 3.53 -1.01 21.26
CA PRO A 136 2.43 -0.08 21.50
C PRO A 136 1.05 -0.59 21.10
N ALA A 137 0.95 -1.62 20.24
CA ALA A 137 -0.32 -2.28 19.94
C ALA A 137 -0.86 -3.10 21.13
N ALA A 138 0.04 -3.62 21.98
CA ALA A 138 -0.30 -4.38 23.17
C ALA A 138 -0.83 -3.49 24.31
N ASP A 139 -0.55 -2.17 24.29
CA ASP A 139 -1.05 -1.19 25.27
C ASP A 139 -2.59 -1.11 25.32
N LEU A 140 -3.27 -1.67 24.32
CA LEU A 140 -4.72 -1.88 24.33
C LEU A 140 -5.18 -2.95 25.34
N GLY A 141 -4.27 -3.56 26.09
CA GLY A 141 -4.54 -4.64 27.04
C GLY A 141 -4.56 -6.02 26.38
N ILE A 142 -3.74 -6.20 25.34
CA ILE A 142 -3.77 -7.35 24.43
C ILE A 142 -2.41 -8.03 24.45
N SER A 143 -2.40 -9.33 24.68
CA SER A 143 -1.17 -10.13 24.71
C SER A 143 -0.77 -10.68 23.34
N GLN A 144 -1.66 -10.71 22.36
CA GLN A 144 -1.39 -11.24 21.02
C GLN A 144 -1.53 -10.16 19.96
N VAL A 145 -0.42 -9.84 19.28
CA VAL A 145 -0.39 -8.89 18.16
C VAL A 145 0.04 -9.62 16.91
N PHE A 146 -0.79 -9.55 15.86
CA PHE A 146 -0.48 -10.09 14.55
C PHE A 146 -0.01 -8.99 13.61
N LEU A 147 1.13 -9.17 12.96
CA LEU A 147 1.57 -8.33 11.85
C LEU A 147 1.33 -9.05 10.53
N VAL A 148 0.74 -8.35 9.55
CA VAL A 148 0.53 -8.88 8.21
C VAL A 148 1.36 -8.08 7.20
N LEU A 149 2.26 -8.76 6.50
CA LEU A 149 3.06 -8.18 5.43
C LEU A 149 2.72 -8.84 4.09
N ASN A 150 2.38 -8.01 3.10
CA ASN A 150 2.14 -8.44 1.74
C ASN A 150 3.42 -8.30 0.89
N ARG A 151 3.67 -9.26 0.00
CA ARG A 151 4.88 -9.32 -0.83
C ARG A 151 5.04 -8.16 -1.81
N TYR A 152 3.96 -7.43 -2.10
CA TYR A 152 4.01 -6.30 -3.03
C TYR A 152 4.67 -5.05 -2.43
N TRP A 153 4.86 -4.98 -1.10
CA TRP A 153 5.54 -3.85 -0.46
C TRP A 153 7.01 -3.77 -0.88
N ALA A 154 7.52 -2.55 -1.03
CA ALA A 154 8.85 -2.30 -1.60
C ALA A 154 9.99 -3.02 -0.84
N ASP A 155 9.95 -2.95 0.49
CA ASP A 155 10.99 -3.50 1.37
C ASP A 155 10.60 -4.85 1.98
N TYR A 156 9.66 -5.58 1.35
CA TYR A 156 9.10 -6.81 1.90
C TYR A 156 10.15 -7.82 2.36
N ASP A 157 11.20 -8.06 1.58
CA ASP A 157 12.22 -9.06 1.93
C ASP A 157 12.98 -8.68 3.21
N THR A 158 13.29 -7.39 3.38
CA THR A 158 13.96 -6.85 4.58
C THR A 158 13.01 -6.89 5.77
N LEU A 159 11.78 -6.40 5.61
CA LEU A 159 10.75 -6.38 6.66
C LEU A 159 10.42 -7.80 7.12
N SER A 160 10.22 -8.72 6.17
CA SER A 160 9.93 -10.14 6.44
C SER A 160 11.06 -10.80 7.20
N LYS A 161 12.33 -10.53 6.84
CA LYS A 161 13.47 -11.09 7.56
C LYS A 161 13.47 -10.65 9.03
N VAL A 162 13.34 -9.35 9.30
CA VAL A 162 13.32 -8.82 10.67
C VAL A 162 12.12 -9.36 11.44
N ALA A 163 10.93 -9.39 10.82
CA ALA A 163 9.74 -9.91 11.47
C ALA A 163 9.90 -11.40 11.86
N LYS A 164 10.54 -12.21 11.03
CA LYS A 164 10.84 -13.62 11.35
C LYS A 164 11.80 -13.79 12.52
N ASP A 165 12.76 -12.86 12.67
CA ASP A 165 13.74 -12.90 13.75
C ASP A 165 13.12 -12.45 15.09
N GLU A 166 12.08 -11.61 15.06
CA GLU A 166 11.48 -10.95 16.24
C GLU A 166 10.15 -11.58 16.71
N ALA A 167 9.37 -12.15 15.79
CA ALA A 167 8.08 -12.77 16.06
C ALA A 167 8.23 -14.14 16.71
N ASP A 168 7.23 -14.53 17.51
CA ASP A 168 7.18 -15.85 18.16
C ASP A 168 6.81 -16.97 17.18
N THR A 169 6.01 -16.65 16.17
CA THR A 169 5.64 -17.58 15.09
C THR A 169 5.20 -16.83 13.83
N TRP A 170 5.20 -17.53 12.69
CA TRP A 170 4.78 -16.96 11.41
C TRP A 170 4.23 -18.01 10.44
N TRP A 171 3.41 -17.56 9.50
CA TRP A 171 2.78 -18.39 8.48
C TRP A 171 2.77 -17.69 7.12
N GLN A 172 2.89 -18.48 6.07
CA GLN A 172 2.80 -18.00 4.69
C GLN A 172 1.49 -18.43 4.05
N ILE A 173 0.91 -17.52 3.28
CA ILE A 173 -0.35 -17.72 2.56
C ILE A 173 -0.10 -17.44 1.07
N ALA A 174 -0.75 -18.25 0.22
CA ALA A 174 -0.73 -18.10 -1.23
C ALA A 174 0.68 -18.02 -1.81
N ASP A 175 1.48 -19.06 -1.58
CA ASP A 175 2.87 -19.17 -2.04
C ASP A 175 3.76 -17.98 -1.60
N GLY A 176 3.49 -17.47 -0.39
CA GLY A 176 4.26 -16.38 0.22
C GLY A 176 3.90 -14.99 -0.29
N ARG A 177 2.70 -14.80 -0.86
CA ARG A 177 2.17 -13.47 -1.21
C ARG A 177 1.79 -12.65 0.02
N ILE A 178 1.37 -13.32 1.09
CA ILE A 178 1.09 -12.72 2.39
C ILE A 178 1.81 -13.56 3.44
N THR A 179 2.48 -12.88 4.37
CA THR A 179 3.03 -13.53 5.56
C THR A 179 2.45 -12.88 6.80
N VAL A 180 1.98 -13.72 7.73
CA VAL A 180 1.42 -13.34 9.02
C VAL A 180 2.44 -13.69 10.09
N TYR A 181 2.71 -12.76 11.01
CA TYR A 181 3.63 -12.92 12.13
C TYR A 181 2.87 -12.68 13.42
N ARG A 182 3.09 -13.50 14.45
CA ARG A 182 2.49 -13.32 15.79
C ARG A 182 3.56 -12.92 16.79
N TYR A 183 3.24 -11.92 17.59
CA TYR A 183 4.02 -11.44 18.71
C TYR A 183 3.20 -11.61 19.99
N ASP A 184 3.77 -12.34 20.93
CA ASP A 184 3.18 -12.63 22.24
C ASP A 184 3.85 -11.72 23.29
N PHE A 185 3.08 -10.86 23.97
CA PHE A 185 3.52 -9.87 24.96
C PHE A 185 3.09 -10.22 26.39
#